data_AF-A0A346AWD2-F1
#
_entry.id   AF-A0A346AWD2-F1
#
_cell.length_a   1.000
_cell.length_b   1.000
_cell.length_c   1.000
_cell.angle_alpha   90.00
_cell.angle_beta   90.00
_cell.angle_gamma   90.00
#
_symmetry.space_group_name_H-M   'P 1'
#
loop_
_entity.id
_entity.type
_entity.pdbx_description
1 polymer ?
#
loop_
_entity_poly.entity_id
_entity_poly.type
_entity_poly.pdbx_seq_one_letter_code
_entity_poly.pdbx_strand_id
1 'polypeptide(L)'
;MGITIAATVFVFSLIVFVHEFGHFITAKLTGMQVDEFAIGFGPKIYSCTYGSTLYSLRAVPLGGFNRIAGMTEDEPLNERSFLNKPVPSRLLVIAAGGIMNFLLAILILWGVTFAVGTMTVSPQAVVGSVIENSAASQADMQEGDRIVSIGGTAITQWSDISQAVAEHSRSVVTVVVERDGKELSLDMIPQVDSQSQRATLGIMPVITKQSHGFFESAGMAVQRTGQLCQLMLVGIYEMITGETKADLAGPIGVAQLAGQVASVGFVNLLVFTAFLSINLGILNLLPIPLLDGGYIILLILEGISGRRMPKKALQYIQATGMVILGVLFLFAMFQDISRF
;
A
#
# COMPACT_ATOMS: atom_id res chain seq x y z
N MET A 1 11.47 4.92 -20.73
CA MET A 1 10.41 4.03 -21.25
C MET A 1 10.62 2.55 -20.90
N GLY A 2 11.75 1.92 -21.24
CA GLY A 2 11.96 0.47 -20.97
C GLY A 2 11.79 0.06 -19.50
N ILE A 3 12.39 0.81 -18.57
CA ILE A 3 12.27 0.58 -17.11
C ILE A 3 10.82 0.72 -16.65
N THR A 4 10.09 1.73 -17.13
CA THR A 4 8.68 1.96 -16.81
C THR A 4 7.82 0.76 -17.19
N ILE A 5 7.97 0.25 -18.41
CA ILE A 5 7.20 -0.91 -18.89
C ILE A 5 7.54 -2.14 -18.08
N ALA A 6 8.84 -2.42 -17.86
CA ALA A 6 9.27 -3.58 -17.09
C ALA A 6 8.77 -3.54 -15.63
N ALA A 7 8.87 -2.38 -14.98
CA ALA A 7 8.39 -2.15 -13.63
C ALA A 7 6.86 -2.32 -13.53
N THR A 8 6.13 -1.72 -14.46
CA THR A 8 4.66 -1.83 -14.55
C THR A 8 4.24 -3.28 -14.69
N VAL A 9 4.85 -4.01 -15.63
CA VAL A 9 4.59 -5.44 -15.82
C VAL A 9 4.87 -6.17 -14.52
N PHE A 10 6.08 -6.06 -13.95
CA PHE A 10 6.43 -6.72 -12.70
C PHE A 10 5.41 -6.50 -11.57
N VAL A 11 5.04 -5.24 -11.32
CA VAL A 11 4.11 -4.85 -10.24
C VAL A 11 2.73 -5.47 -10.47
N PHE A 12 2.11 -5.26 -11.65
CA PHE A 12 0.77 -5.76 -11.92
C PHE A 12 0.73 -7.29 -12.03
N SER A 13 1.75 -7.89 -12.65
CA SER A 13 1.91 -9.35 -12.71
C SER A 13 1.92 -9.95 -11.32
N LEU A 14 2.77 -9.46 -10.43
CA LEU A 14 2.92 -10.02 -9.10
C LEU A 14 1.65 -9.88 -8.25
N ILE A 15 1.06 -8.67 -8.21
CA ILE A 15 -0.11 -8.40 -7.38
C ILE A 15 -1.31 -9.22 -7.84
N VAL A 16 -1.66 -9.16 -9.14
CA VAL A 16 -2.85 -9.86 -9.65
C VAL A 16 -2.64 -11.37 -9.63
N PHE A 17 -1.42 -11.86 -9.92
CA PHE A 17 -1.15 -13.30 -9.80
C PHE A 17 -1.38 -13.82 -8.38
N VAL A 18 -0.88 -13.12 -7.36
CA VAL A 18 -1.04 -13.57 -5.96
C VAL A 18 -2.50 -13.49 -5.50
N HIS A 19 -3.25 -12.49 -5.98
CA HIS A 19 -4.69 -12.38 -5.79
C HIS A 19 -5.43 -13.62 -6.37
N GLU A 20 -5.21 -13.91 -7.65
CA GLU A 20 -5.82 -15.05 -8.35
C GLU A 20 -5.40 -16.40 -7.73
N PHE A 21 -4.14 -16.49 -7.29
CA PHE A 21 -3.64 -17.65 -6.57
C PHE A 21 -4.39 -17.88 -5.26
N GLY A 22 -4.83 -16.82 -4.58
CA GLY A 22 -5.67 -16.90 -3.37
C GLY A 22 -6.99 -17.61 -3.62
N HIS A 23 -7.74 -17.19 -4.64
CA HIS A 23 -8.96 -17.88 -5.04
C HIS A 23 -8.68 -19.33 -5.46
N PHE A 24 -7.60 -19.55 -6.22
CA PHE A 24 -7.22 -20.87 -6.72
C PHE A 24 -6.93 -21.86 -5.59
N ILE A 25 -6.03 -21.51 -4.67
CA ILE A 25 -5.59 -22.43 -3.61
C ILE A 25 -6.75 -22.76 -2.67
N THR A 26 -7.56 -21.77 -2.32
CA THR A 26 -8.71 -21.98 -1.44
C THR A 26 -9.84 -22.75 -2.11
N ALA A 27 -10.07 -22.57 -3.41
CA ALA A 27 -11.01 -23.39 -4.17
C ALA A 27 -10.57 -24.86 -4.15
N LYS A 28 -9.28 -25.13 -4.36
CA LYS A 28 -8.73 -26.49 -4.26
C LYS A 28 -8.85 -27.08 -2.86
N LEU A 29 -8.52 -26.31 -1.82
CA LEU A 29 -8.61 -26.75 -0.42
C LEU A 29 -10.04 -27.04 0.02
N THR A 30 -11.03 -26.33 -0.54
CA THR A 30 -12.46 -26.56 -0.27
C THR A 30 -13.09 -27.62 -1.19
N GLY A 31 -12.28 -28.29 -2.03
CA GLY A 31 -12.72 -29.35 -2.92
C GLY A 31 -13.61 -28.85 -4.08
N MET A 32 -13.46 -27.59 -4.48
CA MET A 32 -14.06 -27.05 -5.69
C MET A 32 -13.24 -27.43 -6.93
N GLN A 33 -13.92 -27.57 -8.05
CA GLN A 33 -13.28 -27.77 -9.33
C GLN A 33 -12.79 -26.43 -9.88
N VAL A 34 -11.52 -26.39 -10.25
CA VAL A 34 -10.92 -25.30 -11.02
C VAL A 34 -10.63 -25.84 -12.41
N ASP A 35 -11.21 -25.23 -13.43
CA ASP A 35 -11.08 -25.68 -14.82
C ASP A 35 -9.78 -25.17 -15.44
N GLU A 36 -9.42 -23.91 -15.20
CA GLU A 36 -8.21 -23.30 -15.72
C GLU A 36 -7.59 -22.35 -14.68
N PHE A 37 -6.28 -22.45 -14.49
CA PHE A 37 -5.47 -21.45 -13.78
C PHE A 37 -4.37 -20.99 -14.73
N ALA A 38 -4.36 -19.71 -15.08
CA ALA A 38 -3.43 -19.14 -16.03
C ALA A 38 -2.63 -17.99 -15.45
N ILE A 39 -1.39 -17.85 -15.95
CA ILE A 39 -0.53 -16.70 -15.70
C ILE A 39 -0.54 -15.85 -16.97
N GLY A 40 -0.97 -14.60 -16.84
CA GLY A 40 -1.11 -13.65 -17.94
C GLY A 40 -2.41 -13.75 -18.74
N PHE A 41 -2.48 -12.96 -19.81
CA PHE A 41 -3.60 -12.86 -20.74
C PHE A 41 -3.18 -13.15 -22.20
N GLY A 42 -4.18 -13.31 -23.07
CA GLY A 42 -3.98 -13.52 -24.51
C GLY A 42 -3.76 -14.99 -24.91
N PRO A 43 -3.08 -15.25 -26.04
CA PRO A 43 -2.89 -16.60 -26.57
C PRO A 43 -2.00 -17.44 -25.63
N LYS A 44 -2.30 -18.75 -25.56
CA LYS A 44 -1.58 -19.72 -24.75
C LYS A 44 -0.20 -19.98 -25.39
N ILE A 45 0.88 -19.74 -24.64
CA ILE A 45 2.24 -20.11 -25.02
C ILE A 45 2.48 -21.57 -24.65
N TYR A 46 2.11 -21.93 -23.44
CA TYR A 46 2.31 -23.26 -22.89
C TYR A 46 1.13 -23.64 -22.01
N SER A 47 0.77 -24.93 -21.97
CA SER A 47 -0.23 -25.42 -21.04
C SER A 47 0.01 -26.87 -20.68
N CYS A 48 -0.26 -27.22 -19.43
CA CYS A 48 -0.27 -28.59 -18.96
C CYS A 48 -1.53 -28.85 -18.14
N THR A 49 -2.13 -30.02 -18.32
CA THR A 49 -3.27 -30.45 -17.50
C THR A 49 -2.76 -31.32 -16.37
N TYR A 50 -3.09 -30.97 -15.13
CA TYR A 50 -2.80 -31.80 -13.97
C TYR A 50 -4.08 -31.97 -13.14
N GLY A 51 -4.50 -33.23 -12.98
CA GLY A 51 -5.80 -33.56 -12.41
C GLY A 51 -6.94 -33.00 -13.25
N SER A 52 -7.81 -32.19 -12.64
CA SER A 52 -8.96 -31.55 -13.29
C SER A 52 -8.68 -30.13 -13.79
N THR A 53 -7.44 -29.62 -13.67
CA THR A 53 -7.11 -28.21 -13.93
C THR A 53 -6.13 -28.08 -15.07
N LEU A 54 -6.46 -27.19 -16.01
CA LEU A 54 -5.56 -26.72 -17.03
C LEU A 54 -4.69 -25.58 -16.47
N TYR A 55 -3.40 -25.80 -16.37
CA TYR A 55 -2.44 -24.76 -16.05
C TYR A 55 -1.95 -24.15 -17.36
N SER A 56 -2.05 -22.84 -17.55
CA SER A 56 -1.61 -22.18 -18.79
C SER A 56 -0.73 -20.95 -18.55
N LEU A 57 0.30 -20.80 -19.38
CA LEU A 57 1.12 -19.61 -19.46
C LEU A 57 0.76 -18.87 -20.74
N ARG A 58 0.42 -17.59 -20.64
CA ARG A 58 -0.09 -16.78 -21.76
C ARG A 58 0.88 -15.68 -22.13
N ALA A 59 0.73 -15.16 -23.36
CA ALA A 59 1.71 -14.28 -23.98
C ALA A 59 1.89 -12.92 -23.30
N VAL A 60 0.84 -12.37 -22.72
CA VAL A 60 0.91 -11.10 -22.00
C VAL A 60 1.06 -11.41 -20.52
N PRO A 61 2.23 -11.22 -19.90
CA PRO A 61 2.47 -11.65 -18.52
C PRO A 61 1.77 -10.77 -17.48
N LEU A 62 0.79 -9.94 -17.85
CA LEU A 62 0.05 -9.09 -16.92
C LEU A 62 -0.97 -9.94 -16.16
N GLY A 63 -0.78 -10.10 -14.85
CA GLY A 63 -1.69 -10.77 -13.93
C GLY A 63 -1.89 -12.27 -14.11
N GLY A 64 -3.09 -12.74 -13.74
CA GLY A 64 -3.47 -14.15 -13.75
C GLY A 64 -4.95 -14.30 -14.07
N PHE A 65 -5.38 -15.54 -14.29
CA PHE A 65 -6.76 -15.88 -14.58
C PHE A 65 -7.12 -17.19 -13.90
N ASN A 66 -8.13 -17.18 -13.04
CA ASN A 66 -8.62 -18.37 -12.36
C ASN A 66 -10.09 -18.64 -12.72
N ARG A 67 -10.36 -19.79 -13.36
CA ARG A 67 -11.71 -20.22 -13.72
C ARG A 67 -12.16 -21.33 -12.78
N ILE A 68 -13.03 -20.97 -11.83
CA ILE A 68 -13.66 -21.92 -10.90
C ILE A 68 -15.00 -22.35 -11.48
N ALA A 69 -15.22 -23.67 -11.57
CA ALA A 69 -16.39 -24.25 -12.21
C ALA A 69 -17.68 -23.84 -11.48
N GLY A 70 -18.70 -23.44 -12.26
CA GLY A 70 -20.00 -23.06 -11.73
C GLY A 70 -20.01 -21.78 -10.91
N MET A 71 -19.10 -20.83 -11.20
CA MET A 71 -19.25 -19.43 -10.79
C MET A 71 -20.28 -18.68 -11.65
N THR A 72 -20.43 -19.09 -12.90
CA THR A 72 -21.49 -18.66 -13.81
C THR A 72 -22.61 -19.69 -13.81
N GLU A 73 -23.84 -19.23 -13.63
CA GLU A 73 -25.02 -20.12 -13.53
C GLU A 73 -25.43 -20.78 -14.86
N ASP A 74 -24.81 -20.38 -15.98
CA ASP A 74 -25.03 -20.96 -17.30
C ASP A 74 -24.13 -22.18 -17.56
N GLU A 75 -23.19 -22.45 -16.66
CA GLU A 75 -22.34 -23.63 -16.72
C GLU A 75 -23.06 -24.87 -16.15
N PRO A 76 -22.85 -26.05 -16.76
CA PRO A 76 -23.37 -27.29 -16.20
C PRO A 76 -22.78 -27.52 -14.80
N LEU A 77 -23.64 -27.49 -13.78
CA LEU A 77 -23.24 -27.64 -12.39
C LEU A 77 -22.95 -29.10 -12.05
N ASN A 78 -21.87 -29.33 -11.31
CA ASN A 78 -21.50 -30.61 -10.72
C ASN A 78 -21.33 -30.49 -9.20
N GLU A 79 -21.07 -31.59 -8.50
CA GLU A 79 -20.91 -31.59 -7.03
C GLU A 79 -19.71 -30.75 -6.53
N ARG A 80 -18.75 -30.48 -7.41
CA ARG A 80 -17.56 -29.67 -7.14
C ARG A 80 -17.71 -28.23 -7.64
N SER A 81 -18.85 -27.84 -8.18
CA SER A 81 -19.13 -26.48 -8.62
C SER A 81 -19.24 -25.54 -7.44
N PHE A 82 -18.78 -24.31 -7.63
CA PHE A 82 -18.80 -23.24 -6.64
C PHE A 82 -20.20 -23.09 -6.01
N LEU A 83 -21.24 -22.94 -6.82
CA LEU A 83 -22.63 -22.77 -6.37
C LEU A 83 -23.21 -23.95 -5.58
N ASN A 84 -22.67 -25.16 -5.75
CA ASN A 84 -23.10 -26.35 -5.03
C ASN A 84 -22.38 -26.55 -3.69
N LYS A 85 -21.37 -25.72 -3.38
CA LYS A 85 -20.69 -25.74 -2.07
C LYS A 85 -21.42 -24.90 -1.02
N PRO A 86 -21.23 -25.23 0.28
CA PRO A 86 -21.72 -24.41 1.38
C PRO A 86 -21.25 -22.95 1.29
N VAL A 87 -22.09 -22.04 1.78
CA VAL A 87 -21.80 -20.58 1.80
C VAL A 87 -20.44 -20.27 2.46
N PRO A 88 -20.03 -20.87 3.60
CA PRO A 88 -18.74 -20.57 4.20
C PRO A 88 -17.54 -20.90 3.30
N SER A 89 -17.61 -22.00 2.55
CA SER A 89 -16.55 -22.38 1.60
C SER A 89 -16.47 -21.38 0.44
N ARG A 90 -17.62 -20.96 -0.09
CA ARG A 90 -17.69 -19.92 -1.13
C ARG A 90 -17.16 -18.58 -0.62
N LEU A 91 -17.55 -18.18 0.59
CA LEU A 91 -17.12 -16.95 1.22
C LEU A 91 -15.59 -16.91 1.41
N LEU A 92 -15.03 -18.02 1.90
CA LEU A 92 -13.58 -18.16 2.08
C LEU A 92 -12.85 -18.01 0.73
N VAL A 93 -13.34 -18.65 -0.33
CA VAL A 93 -12.72 -18.59 -1.66
C VAL A 93 -12.71 -17.16 -2.21
N ILE A 94 -13.83 -16.42 -2.08
CA ILE A 94 -13.93 -15.05 -2.58
C ILE A 94 -13.09 -14.09 -1.73
N ALA A 95 -13.09 -14.24 -0.41
CA ALA A 95 -12.26 -13.41 0.46
C ALA A 95 -10.74 -13.68 0.30
N ALA A 96 -10.38 -14.89 -0.12
CA ALA A 96 -8.98 -15.31 -0.22
C ALA A 96 -8.15 -14.45 -1.20
N GLY A 97 -8.75 -13.97 -2.29
CA GLY A 97 -8.04 -13.10 -3.23
C GLY A 97 -7.58 -11.80 -2.54
N GLY A 98 -8.52 -11.07 -1.93
CA GLY A 98 -8.21 -9.86 -1.17
C GLY A 98 -7.22 -10.12 -0.03
N ILE A 99 -7.42 -11.19 0.74
CA ILE A 99 -6.54 -11.56 1.86
C ILE A 99 -5.09 -11.84 1.40
N MET A 100 -4.91 -12.54 0.28
CA MET A 100 -3.58 -12.83 -0.25
C MET A 100 -2.80 -11.57 -0.64
N ASN A 101 -3.47 -10.49 -1.03
CA ASN A 101 -2.81 -9.21 -1.27
C ASN A 101 -2.24 -8.61 0.03
N PHE A 102 -2.97 -8.67 1.14
CA PHE A 102 -2.42 -8.23 2.44
C PHE A 102 -1.24 -9.11 2.87
N LEU A 103 -1.34 -10.42 2.66
CA LEU A 103 -0.23 -11.35 2.95
C LEU A 103 1.00 -11.07 2.09
N LEU A 104 0.81 -10.79 0.80
CA LEU A 104 1.89 -10.37 -0.10
C LEU A 104 2.57 -9.10 0.41
N ALA A 105 1.78 -8.09 0.78
CA ALA A 105 2.32 -6.84 1.27
C ALA A 105 3.11 -7.03 2.56
N ILE A 106 2.59 -7.81 3.52
CA ILE A 106 3.30 -8.14 4.76
C ILE A 106 4.61 -8.87 4.44
N LEU A 107 4.59 -9.85 3.54
CA LEU A 107 5.78 -10.61 3.16
C LEU A 107 6.85 -9.71 2.52
N ILE A 108 6.44 -8.80 1.63
CA ILE A 108 7.37 -7.85 0.98
C ILE A 108 7.94 -6.88 2.01
N LEU A 109 7.10 -6.24 2.84
CA LEU A 109 7.54 -5.29 3.86
C LEU A 109 8.45 -5.95 4.88
N TRP A 110 8.12 -7.17 5.28
CA TRP A 110 8.95 -7.99 6.17
C TRP A 110 10.30 -8.28 5.54
N GLY A 111 10.33 -8.80 4.30
CA GLY A 111 11.57 -9.13 3.60
C GLY A 111 12.47 -7.91 3.39
N VAL A 112 11.89 -6.76 3.03
CA VAL A 112 12.61 -5.49 2.89
C VAL A 112 13.16 -5.03 4.24
N THR A 113 12.33 -5.01 5.28
CA THR A 113 12.74 -4.56 6.62
C THR A 113 13.82 -5.45 7.21
N PHE A 114 13.75 -6.76 6.99
CA PHE A 114 14.75 -7.71 7.49
C PHE A 114 16.06 -7.64 6.70
N ALA A 115 16.01 -7.58 5.36
CA ALA A 115 17.20 -7.60 4.53
C ALA A 115 17.91 -6.24 4.45
N VAL A 116 17.14 -5.16 4.41
CA VAL A 116 17.64 -3.79 4.23
C VAL A 116 17.62 -3.03 5.54
N GLY A 117 16.84 -3.40 6.54
CA GLY A 117 16.64 -2.59 7.74
C GLY A 117 15.70 -1.42 7.49
N THR A 118 15.48 -0.61 8.52
CA THR A 118 14.75 0.66 8.39
C THR A 118 15.68 1.85 8.49
N MET A 119 15.27 2.95 7.86
CA MET A 119 15.89 4.25 8.08
C MET A 119 15.13 4.91 9.21
N THR A 120 15.73 4.96 10.40
CA THR A 120 15.15 5.63 11.57
C THR A 120 15.89 6.91 11.85
N VAL A 121 15.12 7.91 12.28
CA VAL A 121 15.69 9.13 12.87
C VAL A 121 16.46 8.70 14.11
N SER A 122 17.74 9.06 14.17
CA SER A 122 18.55 8.80 15.35
C SER A 122 17.84 9.42 16.56
N PRO A 123 17.65 8.67 17.66
CA PRO A 123 17.07 9.24 18.87
C PRO A 123 17.98 10.30 19.48
N GLN A 124 19.29 10.28 19.16
CA GLN A 124 20.22 11.27 19.67
C GLN A 124 19.94 12.64 19.05
N ALA A 125 20.00 13.69 19.87
CA ALA A 125 19.81 15.08 19.45
C ALA A 125 21.02 15.64 18.68
N VAL A 126 21.48 14.92 17.65
CA VAL A 126 22.63 15.30 16.81
C VAL A 126 22.15 15.80 15.47
N VAL A 127 22.62 16.98 15.09
CA VAL A 127 22.32 17.63 13.82
C VAL A 127 22.94 16.81 12.68
N GLY A 128 22.11 16.23 11.82
CA GLY A 128 22.56 15.50 10.64
C GLY A 128 22.75 16.38 9.42
N SER A 129 21.97 17.45 9.28
CA SER A 129 22.25 18.51 8.31
C SER A 129 21.53 19.80 8.68
N VAL A 130 22.02 20.91 8.12
CA VAL A 130 21.46 22.26 8.32
C VAL A 130 20.95 22.77 6.99
N ILE A 131 19.69 23.24 6.97
CA ILE A 131 19.07 23.80 5.78
C ILE A 131 19.67 25.17 5.49
N GLU A 132 20.07 25.43 4.24
CA GLU A 132 20.59 26.74 3.83
C GLU A 132 19.58 27.87 4.11
N ASN A 133 20.09 29.03 4.55
CA ASN A 133 19.31 30.22 4.90
C ASN A 133 18.36 30.07 6.10
N SER A 134 18.43 28.95 6.83
CA SER A 134 17.66 28.73 8.06
C SER A 134 18.19 29.51 9.27
N ALA A 135 17.43 29.52 10.36
CA ALA A 135 17.84 30.09 11.64
C ALA A 135 19.13 29.44 12.17
N ALA A 136 19.24 28.11 12.07
CA ALA A 136 20.43 27.35 12.44
C ALA A 136 21.63 27.72 11.56
N SER A 137 21.43 27.88 10.25
CA SER A 137 22.50 28.28 9.33
C SER A 137 23.02 29.70 9.62
N GLN A 138 22.14 30.64 9.95
CA GLN A 138 22.51 32.02 10.30
C GLN A 138 23.28 32.12 11.62
N ALA A 139 23.04 31.17 12.53
CA ALA A 139 23.70 31.09 13.83
C ALA A 139 24.94 30.16 13.82
N ASP A 140 25.47 29.82 12.65
CA ASP A 140 26.67 28.96 12.48
C ASP A 140 26.56 27.58 13.16
N MET A 141 25.34 27.02 13.22
CA MET A 141 25.14 25.62 13.59
C MET A 141 25.63 24.71 12.46
N GLN A 142 26.25 23.59 12.81
CA GLN A 142 26.94 22.71 11.87
C GLN A 142 26.46 21.26 11.99
N GLU A 143 26.67 20.48 10.93
CA GLU A 143 26.48 19.04 10.96
C GLU A 143 27.40 18.40 12.01
N GLY A 144 26.87 17.48 12.81
CA GLY A 144 27.56 16.83 13.91
C GLY A 144 27.35 17.50 15.27
N ASP A 145 26.78 18.72 15.33
CA ASP A 145 26.47 19.38 16.59
C ASP A 145 25.47 18.56 17.42
N ARG A 146 25.80 18.28 18.67
CA ARG A 146 24.87 17.64 19.61
C ARG A 146 24.15 18.69 20.42
N ILE A 147 22.84 18.81 20.26
CA ILE A 147 22.00 19.76 20.99
C ILE A 147 21.83 19.26 22.43
N VAL A 148 22.26 20.09 23.38
CA VAL A 148 22.20 19.82 24.82
C VAL A 148 20.99 20.51 25.44
N SER A 149 20.70 21.75 25.05
CA SER A 149 19.51 22.47 25.54
C SER A 149 19.00 23.52 24.54
N ILE A 150 17.71 23.84 24.64
CA ILE A 150 17.04 24.88 23.86
C ILE A 150 16.23 25.73 24.83
N GLY A 151 16.55 27.03 24.94
CA GLY A 151 15.84 27.96 25.82
C GLY A 151 15.90 27.58 27.31
N GLY A 152 16.96 26.88 27.73
CA GLY A 152 17.10 26.34 29.09
C GLY A 152 16.42 24.98 29.33
N THR A 153 15.65 24.47 28.36
CA THR A 153 15.08 23.11 28.41
C THR A 153 16.11 22.09 27.93
N ALA A 154 16.41 21.10 28.77
CA ALA A 154 17.35 20.02 28.42
C ALA A 154 16.77 19.14 27.31
N ILE A 155 17.58 18.85 26.29
CA ILE A 155 17.21 18.01 25.16
C ILE A 155 17.95 16.69 25.29
N THR A 156 17.18 15.59 25.40
CA THR A 156 17.76 14.25 25.50
C THR A 156 17.58 13.46 24.22
N GLN A 157 16.44 13.67 23.55
CA GLN A 157 16.08 13.00 22.32
C GLN A 157 15.75 13.99 21.23
N TRP A 158 15.93 13.58 19.98
CA TRP A 158 15.59 14.40 18.81
C TRP A 158 14.13 14.87 18.81
N SER A 159 13.21 14.04 19.32
CA SER A 159 11.78 14.39 19.44
C SER A 159 11.53 15.64 20.29
N ASP A 160 12.36 15.89 21.30
CA ASP A 160 12.19 16.96 22.28
C ASP A 160 12.42 18.34 21.65
N ILE A 161 13.26 18.40 20.61
CA ILE A 161 13.63 19.63 19.90
C ILE A 161 12.39 20.34 19.37
N SER A 162 11.50 19.60 18.71
CA SER A 162 10.31 20.17 18.08
C SER A 162 9.39 20.87 19.09
N GLN A 163 9.28 20.31 20.29
CA GLN A 163 8.48 20.86 21.38
C GLN A 163 9.17 22.08 22.00
N ALA A 164 10.46 21.99 22.30
CA ALA A 164 11.21 23.09 22.90
C ALA A 164 11.29 24.33 22.00
N VAL A 165 11.37 24.12 20.68
CA VAL A 165 11.38 25.20 19.68
C VAL A 165 9.99 25.85 19.55
N ALA A 166 8.91 25.07 19.67
CA ALA A 166 7.55 25.58 19.56
C ALA A 166 7.23 26.65 20.62
N GLU A 167 7.81 26.53 21.83
CA GLU A 167 7.65 27.49 22.94
C GLU A 167 8.31 28.85 22.67
N HIS A 168 9.26 28.91 21.72
CA HIS A 168 10.07 30.09 21.42
C HIS A 168 9.81 30.65 20.01
N SER A 169 8.57 30.49 19.52
CA SER A 169 8.18 30.96 18.18
C SER A 169 8.41 32.48 18.05
N ARG A 170 9.27 32.88 17.11
CA ARG A 170 9.63 34.29 16.80
C ARG A 170 10.31 35.06 17.93
N SER A 171 10.80 34.40 18.97
CA SER A 171 11.70 34.99 19.97
C SER A 171 13.12 34.50 19.77
N VAL A 172 14.09 35.24 20.29
CA VAL A 172 15.48 34.76 20.37
C VAL A 172 15.50 33.57 21.32
N VAL A 173 16.02 32.44 20.85
CA VAL A 173 16.25 31.26 21.66
C VAL A 173 17.73 30.93 21.65
N THR A 174 18.29 30.74 22.84
CA THR A 174 19.66 30.24 23.00
C THR A 174 19.63 28.73 22.91
N VAL A 175 20.38 28.18 21.96
CA VAL A 175 20.58 26.74 21.78
C VAL A 175 21.99 26.41 22.21
N VAL A 176 22.13 25.55 23.22
CA VAL A 176 23.45 25.05 23.64
C VAL A 176 23.74 23.76 22.88
N VAL A 177 24.82 23.77 22.13
CA VAL A 177 25.32 22.61 21.38
C VAL A 177 26.69 22.19 21.88
N GLU A 178 26.98 20.91 21.80
CA GLU A 178 28.29 20.33 22.04
C GLU A 178 28.95 20.05 20.67
N ARG A 179 30.07 20.75 20.40
CA ARG A 179 30.90 20.59 19.20
C ARG A 179 32.33 20.30 19.64
N ASP A 180 32.91 19.20 19.17
CA ASP A 180 34.27 18.76 19.53
C ASP A 180 34.52 18.70 21.06
N GLY A 181 33.50 18.34 21.84
CA GLY A 181 33.56 18.26 23.31
C GLY A 181 33.55 19.60 24.03
N LYS A 182 33.22 20.71 23.34
CA LYS A 182 33.01 22.03 23.93
C LYS A 182 31.55 22.44 23.79
N GLU A 183 30.99 23.03 24.84
CA GLU A 183 29.68 23.65 24.80
C GLU A 183 29.76 25.04 24.15
N LEU A 184 28.89 25.27 23.17
CA LEU A 184 28.72 26.52 22.45
C LEU A 184 27.26 26.96 22.59
N SER A 185 27.05 28.22 22.94
CA SER A 185 25.73 28.83 22.97
C SER A 185 25.49 29.59 21.68
N LEU A 186 24.47 29.18 20.93
CA LEU A 186 24.08 29.78 19.65
C LEU A 186 22.71 30.43 19.79
N ASP A 187 22.66 31.75 19.61
CA ASP A 187 21.40 32.50 19.64
C ASP A 187 20.80 32.54 18.24
N MET A 188 19.55 32.08 18.11
CA MET A 188 18.84 32.07 16.84
C MET A 188 17.37 32.42 17.02
N ILE A 189 16.73 32.83 15.93
CA ILE A 189 15.30 33.17 15.91
C ILE A 189 14.59 32.10 15.08
N PRO A 190 13.81 31.19 15.69
CA PRO A 190 13.10 30.14 14.96
C PRO A 190 12.18 30.75 13.89
N GLN A 191 12.24 30.19 12.69
CA GLN A 191 11.38 30.60 11.59
C GLN A 191 10.13 29.72 11.55
N VAL A 192 8.99 30.33 11.27
CA VAL A 192 7.75 29.57 11.06
C VAL A 192 7.78 28.98 9.66
N ASP A 193 7.83 27.66 9.59
CA ASP A 193 7.78 26.95 8.32
C ASP A 193 6.40 27.15 7.67
N SER A 194 6.40 27.55 6.40
CA SER A 194 5.19 27.94 5.69
C SER A 194 4.25 26.75 5.42
N GLN A 195 4.80 25.54 5.30
CA GLN A 195 4.04 24.32 5.05
C GLN A 195 3.41 23.73 6.31
N SER A 196 4.19 23.62 7.39
CA SER A 196 3.76 22.98 8.64
C SER A 196 3.16 23.96 9.66
N GLN A 197 3.31 25.28 9.45
CA GLN A 197 2.92 26.34 10.40
C GLN A 197 3.56 26.18 11.78
N ARG A 198 4.69 25.46 11.88
CA ARG A 198 5.44 25.24 13.12
C ARG A 198 6.72 26.04 13.12
N ALA A 199 7.14 26.47 14.30
CA ALA A 199 8.47 27.07 14.49
C ALA A 199 9.54 25.98 14.29
N THR A 200 10.55 26.29 13.47
CA THR A 200 11.64 25.37 13.16
C THR A 200 12.98 26.10 13.18
N LEU A 201 14.04 25.37 13.52
CA LEU A 201 15.42 25.87 13.43
C LEU A 201 16.03 25.64 12.04
N GLY A 202 15.42 24.77 11.23
CA GLY A 202 15.94 24.34 9.92
C GLY A 202 17.08 23.34 10.03
N ILE A 203 16.97 22.38 10.95
CA ILE A 203 17.89 21.26 11.12
C ILE A 203 17.20 19.94 10.78
N MET A 204 17.97 18.99 10.27
CA MET A 204 17.51 17.61 10.05
C MET A 204 18.29 16.63 10.94
N PRO A 205 17.64 15.54 11.39
CA PRO A 205 18.31 14.52 12.18
C PRO A 205 19.31 13.73 11.35
N VAL A 206 20.26 13.10 12.03
CA VAL A 206 21.01 11.98 11.46
C VAL A 206 20.03 10.83 11.18
N ILE A 207 19.96 10.38 9.93
CA ILE A 207 19.22 9.18 9.55
C ILE A 207 20.14 7.98 9.70
N THR A 208 19.83 7.09 10.64
CA THR A 208 20.61 5.87 10.86
C THR A 208 19.89 4.66 10.30
N LYS A 209 20.67 3.75 9.72
CA LYS A 209 20.18 2.46 9.26
C LYS A 209 20.12 1.51 10.45
N GLN A 210 18.92 1.13 10.86
CA GLN A 210 18.71 0.16 11.93
C GLN A 210 18.42 -1.22 11.33
N SER A 211 19.21 -2.21 11.73
CA SER A 211 18.93 -3.61 11.39
C SER A 211 18.00 -4.20 12.44
N HIS A 212 17.05 -5.03 12.01
CA HIS A 212 16.04 -5.63 12.88
C HIS A 212 16.15 -7.15 12.86
N GLY A 213 15.78 -7.79 13.97
CA GLY A 213 15.68 -9.25 14.01
C GLY A 213 14.60 -9.80 13.07
N PHE A 214 14.61 -11.11 12.83
CA PHE A 214 13.62 -11.79 11.99
C PHE A 214 12.18 -11.55 12.46
N PHE A 215 11.92 -11.79 13.75
CA PHE A 215 10.59 -11.66 14.37
C PHE A 215 10.19 -10.20 14.57
N GLU A 216 11.16 -9.34 14.89
CA GLU A 216 10.94 -7.90 15.03
C GLU A 216 10.49 -7.30 13.70
N SER A 217 11.21 -7.60 12.61
CA SER A 217 10.83 -7.20 11.25
C SER A 217 9.42 -7.68 10.89
N ALA A 218 9.01 -8.87 11.35
CA ALA A 218 7.69 -9.42 11.05
C ALA A 218 6.59 -8.64 11.78
N GLY A 219 6.81 -8.33 13.07
CA GLY A 219 5.92 -7.45 13.83
C GLY A 219 5.81 -6.06 13.22
N MET A 220 6.94 -5.48 12.81
CA MET A 220 6.98 -4.18 12.13
C MET A 220 6.23 -4.20 10.80
N ALA A 221 6.37 -5.26 10.00
CA ALA A 221 5.67 -5.39 8.73
C ALA A 221 4.14 -5.41 8.93
N VAL A 222 3.65 -6.20 9.89
CA VAL A 222 2.22 -6.26 10.23
C VAL A 222 1.72 -4.89 10.73
N GLN A 223 2.46 -4.25 11.64
CA GLN A 223 2.12 -2.92 12.13
C GLN A 223 2.07 -1.89 11.00
N ARG A 224 3.07 -1.92 10.11
CA ARG A 224 3.17 -1.00 8.97
C ARG A 224 2.04 -1.22 7.96
N THR A 225 1.71 -2.48 7.67
CA THR A 225 0.53 -2.81 6.87
C THR A 225 -0.74 -2.24 7.51
N GLY A 226 -0.94 -2.43 8.82
CA GLY A 226 -2.08 -1.87 9.54
C GLY A 226 -2.17 -0.34 9.46
N GLN A 227 -1.04 0.37 9.63
CA GLN A 227 -0.97 1.82 9.47
C GLN A 227 -1.34 2.28 8.06
N LEU A 228 -0.80 1.61 7.03
CA LEU A 228 -1.13 1.91 5.64
C LEU A 228 -2.61 1.64 5.34
N CYS A 229 -3.17 0.55 5.86
CA CYS A 229 -4.60 0.27 5.76
C CYS A 229 -5.45 1.38 6.38
N GLN A 230 -5.11 1.80 7.61
CA GLN A 230 -5.83 2.88 8.28
C GLN A 230 -5.77 4.18 7.47
N LEU A 231 -4.59 4.56 6.99
CA LEU A 231 -4.40 5.76 6.17
C LEU A 231 -5.25 5.71 4.90
N MET A 232 -5.29 4.56 4.22
CA MET A 232 -6.11 4.38 3.03
C MET A 232 -7.61 4.44 3.32
N LEU A 233 -8.08 3.82 4.41
CA LEU A 233 -9.48 3.87 4.80
C LEU A 233 -9.92 5.29 5.18
N VAL A 234 -9.09 6.03 5.90
CA VAL A 234 -9.33 7.45 6.21
C VAL A 234 -9.36 8.28 4.93
N GLY A 235 -8.38 8.10 4.03
CA GLY A 235 -8.37 8.80 2.74
C GLY A 235 -9.61 8.50 1.88
N ILE A 236 -10.06 7.24 1.82
CA ILE A 236 -11.31 6.87 1.14
C ILE A 236 -12.51 7.56 1.79
N TYR A 237 -12.57 7.59 3.13
CA TYR A 237 -13.63 8.25 3.87
C TYR A 237 -13.68 9.76 3.57
N GLU A 238 -12.56 10.46 3.67
CA GLU A 238 -12.45 11.90 3.38
C GLU A 238 -12.82 12.25 1.92
N MET A 239 -12.47 11.38 0.98
CA MET A 239 -12.86 11.54 -0.43
C MET A 239 -14.38 11.40 -0.63
N ILE A 240 -15.03 10.52 0.14
CA ILE A 240 -16.49 10.32 0.08
C ILE A 240 -17.25 11.45 0.80
N THR A 241 -16.73 11.95 1.92
CA THR A 241 -17.33 13.07 2.67
C THR A 241 -17.06 14.43 2.01
N GLY A 242 -16.10 14.50 1.08
CA GLY A 242 -15.75 15.72 0.33
C GLY A 242 -14.81 16.66 1.09
N GLU A 243 -14.20 16.20 2.18
CA GLU A 243 -13.17 16.95 2.92
C GLU A 243 -11.89 17.10 2.09
N THR A 244 -11.58 16.09 1.28
CA THR A 244 -10.41 16.05 0.39
C THR A 244 -10.86 15.84 -1.06
N LYS A 245 -10.19 16.51 -2.02
CA LYS A 245 -10.45 16.27 -3.44
C LYS A 245 -10.09 14.82 -3.79
N ALA A 246 -11.00 14.12 -4.46
CA ALA A 246 -10.73 12.78 -4.97
C ALA A 246 -9.61 12.83 -6.01
N ASP A 247 -8.45 12.30 -5.65
CA ASP A 247 -7.27 12.20 -6.51
C ASP A 247 -6.99 10.71 -6.78
N LEU A 248 -7.64 10.18 -7.82
CA LEU A 248 -7.55 8.77 -8.18
C LEU A 248 -6.52 8.61 -9.29
N ALA A 249 -5.39 7.97 -8.99
CA ALA A 249 -4.44 7.57 -10.01
C ALA A 249 -5.03 6.45 -10.87
N GLY A 250 -5.12 6.69 -12.18
CA GLY A 250 -5.52 5.66 -13.14
C GLY A 250 -4.37 4.72 -13.50
N PRO A 251 -4.59 3.77 -14.43
CA PRO A 251 -3.58 2.81 -14.83
C PRO A 251 -2.33 3.46 -15.42
N ILE A 252 -2.47 4.62 -16.09
CA ILE A 252 -1.34 5.32 -16.70
C ILE A 252 -0.50 5.99 -15.61
N GLY A 253 -1.15 6.69 -14.67
CA GLY A 253 -0.48 7.31 -13.53
C GLY A 253 0.27 6.28 -12.69
N VAL A 254 -0.36 5.14 -12.38
CA VAL A 254 0.28 4.05 -11.65
C VAL A 254 1.49 3.48 -12.41
N ALA A 255 1.39 3.28 -13.73
CA ALA A 255 2.49 2.79 -14.55
C ALA A 255 3.69 3.76 -14.56
N GLN A 256 3.42 5.06 -14.67
CA GLN A 256 4.47 6.08 -14.62
C GLN A 256 5.15 6.14 -13.25
N LEU A 257 4.36 6.12 -12.16
CA LEU A 257 4.88 6.06 -10.80
C LEU A 257 5.72 4.80 -10.57
N ALA A 258 5.28 3.64 -11.06
CA ALA A 258 6.06 2.40 -10.99
C ALA A 258 7.42 2.55 -11.67
N GLY A 259 7.47 3.18 -12.86
CA GLY A 259 8.71 3.45 -13.56
C GLY A 259 9.63 4.43 -12.85
N GLN A 260 9.07 5.51 -12.30
CA GLN A 260 9.81 6.49 -11.52
C GLN A 260 10.43 5.84 -10.28
N VAL A 261 9.63 5.11 -9.51
CA VAL A 261 10.08 4.41 -8.31
C VAL A 261 11.14 3.34 -8.64
N ALA A 262 10.94 2.59 -9.73
CA ALA A 262 11.92 1.63 -10.20
C ALA A 262 13.27 2.26 -10.57
N SER A 263 13.25 3.49 -11.12
CA SER A 263 14.48 4.23 -11.44
C SER A 263 15.25 4.67 -10.20
N VAL A 264 14.57 4.91 -9.07
CA VAL A 264 15.20 5.18 -7.78
C VAL A 264 15.84 3.91 -7.20
N GLY A 265 15.16 2.77 -7.34
CA GLY A 265 15.76 1.48 -7.02
C GLY A 265 14.75 0.36 -6.79
N PHE A 266 15.22 -0.89 -6.87
CA PHE A 266 14.38 -2.07 -6.77
C PHE A 266 13.71 -2.24 -5.40
N VAL A 267 14.38 -1.88 -4.31
CA VAL A 267 13.79 -1.92 -2.96
C VAL A 267 12.57 -0.99 -2.87
N ASN A 268 12.66 0.21 -3.45
CA ASN A 268 11.53 1.13 -3.50
C ASN A 268 10.39 0.58 -4.35
N LEU A 269 10.70 -0.10 -5.46
CA LEU A 269 9.70 -0.76 -6.29
C LEU A 269 8.97 -1.87 -5.51
N LEU A 270 9.68 -2.64 -4.69
CA LEU A 270 9.06 -3.64 -3.81
C LEU A 270 8.13 -2.98 -2.78
N VAL A 271 8.58 -1.94 -2.08
CA VAL A 271 7.74 -1.22 -1.10
C VAL A 271 6.50 -0.62 -1.79
N PHE A 272 6.67 -0.06 -2.99
CA PHE A 272 5.56 0.43 -3.80
C PHE A 272 4.61 -0.69 -4.24
N THR A 273 5.14 -1.86 -4.58
CA THR A 273 4.34 -3.07 -4.88
C THR A 273 3.52 -3.49 -3.66
N ALA A 274 4.12 -3.48 -2.47
CA ALA A 274 3.41 -3.76 -1.22
C ALA A 274 2.28 -2.76 -0.97
N PHE A 275 2.55 -1.46 -1.16
CA PHE A 275 1.53 -0.41 -1.05
C PHE A 275 0.36 -0.63 -2.01
N LEU A 276 0.63 -0.87 -3.30
CA LEU A 276 -0.42 -1.14 -4.29
C LEU A 276 -1.15 -2.46 -4.02
N SER A 277 -0.45 -3.48 -3.48
CA SER A 277 -1.08 -4.74 -3.11
C SER A 277 -2.10 -4.52 -1.99
N ILE A 278 -1.75 -3.76 -0.94
CA ILE A 278 -2.72 -3.40 0.11
C ILE A 278 -3.89 -2.62 -0.49
N ASN A 279 -3.63 -1.65 -1.37
CA ASN A 279 -4.68 -0.87 -2.01
C ASN A 279 -5.66 -1.77 -2.79
N LEU A 280 -5.16 -2.66 -3.65
CA LEU A 280 -5.99 -3.62 -4.37
C LEU A 280 -6.74 -4.56 -3.43
N GLY A 281 -6.10 -5.02 -2.34
CA GLY A 281 -6.73 -5.82 -1.31
C GLY A 281 -7.91 -5.11 -0.62
N ILE A 282 -7.75 -3.84 -0.26
CA ILE A 282 -8.81 -3.02 0.34
C ILE A 282 -9.93 -2.81 -0.66
N LEU A 283 -9.62 -2.31 -1.87
CA LEU A 283 -10.62 -2.02 -2.89
C LEU A 283 -11.42 -3.27 -3.27
N ASN A 284 -10.78 -4.43 -3.42
CA ASN A 284 -11.49 -5.66 -3.75
C ASN A 284 -12.37 -6.16 -2.61
N LEU A 285 -12.08 -5.84 -1.35
CA LEU A 285 -12.95 -6.18 -0.21
C LEU A 285 -14.05 -5.15 0.04
N LEU A 286 -14.04 -3.99 -0.63
CA LEU A 286 -15.12 -3.02 -0.51
C LEU A 286 -16.45 -3.58 -1.04
N PRO A 287 -17.59 -3.11 -0.50
CA PRO A 287 -18.94 -3.55 -0.86
C PRO A 287 -19.40 -3.07 -2.24
N ILE A 288 -18.52 -3.11 -3.24
CA ILE A 288 -18.77 -2.59 -4.59
C ILE A 288 -19.16 -3.76 -5.48
N PRO A 289 -20.30 -3.69 -6.20
CA PRO A 289 -20.68 -4.71 -7.16
C PRO A 289 -19.59 -4.93 -8.23
N LEU A 290 -19.44 -6.18 -8.69
CA LEU A 290 -18.36 -6.67 -9.58
C LEU A 290 -17.02 -6.98 -8.89
N LEU A 291 -16.75 -6.42 -7.71
CA LEU A 291 -15.59 -6.79 -6.88
C LEU A 291 -15.93 -7.93 -5.91
N ASP A 292 -14.89 -8.56 -5.34
CA ASP A 292 -15.03 -9.66 -4.39
C ASP A 292 -15.89 -9.31 -3.18
N GLY A 293 -15.73 -8.12 -2.62
CA GLY A 293 -16.45 -7.60 -1.46
C GLY A 293 -17.95 -7.43 -1.73
N GLY A 294 -18.32 -7.03 -2.95
CA GLY A 294 -19.70 -7.06 -3.40
C GLY A 294 -20.27 -8.48 -3.38
N TYR A 295 -19.53 -9.46 -3.89
CA TYR A 295 -19.96 -10.85 -3.90
C TYR A 295 -20.00 -11.48 -2.49
N ILE A 296 -19.07 -11.10 -1.61
CA ILE A 296 -19.06 -11.45 -0.19
C ILE A 296 -20.37 -11.04 0.49
N ILE A 297 -20.84 -9.81 0.25
CA ILE A 297 -22.11 -9.34 0.83
C ILE A 297 -23.29 -10.15 0.32
N LEU A 298 -23.31 -10.49 -0.97
CA LEU A 298 -24.37 -11.34 -1.53
C LEU A 298 -24.38 -12.73 -0.89
N LEU A 299 -23.21 -13.33 -0.65
CA LEU A 299 -23.10 -14.61 0.03
C LEU A 299 -23.52 -14.52 1.51
N ILE A 300 -23.20 -13.43 2.20
CA ILE A 300 -23.66 -13.19 3.58
C ILE A 300 -25.19 -13.09 3.62
N LEU A 301 -25.79 -12.33 2.69
CA LEU A 301 -27.24 -12.21 2.58
C LEU A 301 -27.92 -13.55 2.22
N GLU A 302 -27.30 -14.35 1.34
CA GLU A 302 -27.75 -15.71 1.04
C GLU A 302 -27.71 -16.60 2.30
N GLY A 303 -26.61 -16.53 3.06
CA GLY A 303 -26.45 -17.29 4.30
C GLY A 303 -27.49 -16.95 5.37
N ILE A 304 -27.84 -15.67 5.51
CA ILE A 304 -28.87 -15.20 6.46
C ILE A 304 -30.28 -15.57 5.98
N SER A 305 -30.57 -15.35 4.69
CA SER A 305 -31.91 -15.58 4.12
C SER A 305 -32.22 -17.05 3.86
N GLY A 306 -31.19 -17.92 3.82
CA GLY A 306 -31.31 -19.34 3.49
C GLY A 306 -31.77 -19.60 2.05
N ARG A 307 -31.86 -18.56 1.22
CA ARG A 307 -32.34 -18.63 -0.16
C ARG A 307 -31.33 -17.99 -1.09
N ARG A 308 -31.09 -18.65 -2.22
CA ARG A 308 -30.25 -18.10 -3.29
C ARG A 308 -30.89 -16.84 -3.87
N MET A 309 -30.06 -15.84 -4.13
CA MET A 309 -30.50 -14.61 -4.77
C MET A 309 -31.02 -14.90 -6.19
N PRO A 310 -32.14 -14.28 -6.61
CA PRO A 310 -32.70 -14.52 -7.93
C PRO A 310 -31.77 -14.01 -9.03
N LYS A 311 -31.66 -14.77 -10.13
CA LYS A 311 -30.75 -14.48 -11.26
C LYS A 311 -30.80 -13.05 -11.77
N LYS A 312 -32.03 -12.52 -11.92
CA LYS A 312 -32.27 -11.16 -12.39
C LYS A 312 -31.62 -10.12 -11.46
N ALA A 313 -31.70 -10.32 -10.14
CA ALA A 313 -31.09 -9.40 -9.19
C ALA A 313 -29.55 -9.42 -9.29
N LEU A 314 -28.94 -10.60 -9.41
CA LEU A 314 -27.49 -10.73 -9.59
C LEU A 314 -27.02 -10.04 -10.88
N GLN A 315 -27.74 -10.25 -11.99
CA GLN A 315 -27.47 -9.58 -13.26
C GLN A 315 -27.55 -8.05 -13.15
N TYR A 316 -28.59 -7.51 -12.50
CA TYR A 316 -28.69 -6.06 -12.27
C TYR A 316 -27.55 -5.53 -11.42
N ILE A 317 -27.22 -6.21 -10.32
CA ILE A 317 -26.12 -5.81 -9.42
C ILE A 317 -24.78 -5.79 -10.19
N GLN A 318 -24.48 -6.84 -10.95
CA GLN A 318 -23.26 -6.90 -11.77
C GLN A 318 -23.25 -5.83 -12.88
N ALA A 319 -24.37 -5.61 -13.56
CA ALA A 319 -24.49 -4.59 -14.59
C ALA A 319 -24.29 -3.18 -14.02
N THR A 320 -24.91 -2.87 -12.88
CA THR A 320 -24.69 -1.60 -12.16
C THR A 320 -23.23 -1.46 -11.73
N GLY A 321 -22.60 -2.53 -11.25
CA GLY A 321 -21.17 -2.55 -10.93
C GLY A 321 -20.28 -2.23 -12.12
N MET A 322 -20.53 -2.86 -13.28
CA MET A 322 -19.80 -2.59 -14.52
C MET A 322 -19.93 -1.12 -14.94
N VAL A 323 -21.12 -0.52 -14.82
CA VAL A 323 -21.33 0.89 -15.15
C VAL A 323 -20.55 1.80 -14.17
N ILE A 324 -20.66 1.55 -12.86
CA ILE A 324 -19.95 2.34 -11.83
C ILE A 324 -18.43 2.26 -12.05
N LEU A 325 -17.88 1.06 -12.22
CA LEU A 325 -16.46 0.87 -12.43
C LEU A 325 -16.00 1.45 -13.77
N GLY A 326 -16.82 1.36 -14.83
CA GLY A 326 -16.55 2.00 -16.11
C GLY A 326 -16.46 3.53 -15.98
N VAL A 327 -17.38 4.15 -15.23
CA VAL A 327 -17.35 5.60 -14.96
C VAL A 327 -16.12 5.97 -14.12
N LEU A 328 -15.82 5.23 -13.06
CA LEU A 328 -14.62 5.46 -12.23
C LEU A 328 -13.33 5.30 -13.03
N PHE A 329 -13.26 4.30 -13.91
CA PHE A 329 -12.11 4.08 -14.79
C PHE A 329 -11.92 5.25 -15.76
N LEU A 330 -12.99 5.72 -16.41
CA LEU A 330 -12.94 6.88 -17.30
C LEU A 330 -12.56 8.15 -16.54
N PHE A 331 -13.07 8.33 -15.32
CA PHE A 331 -12.72 9.45 -14.46
C PHE A 331 -11.23 9.44 -14.07
N ALA A 332 -10.70 8.29 -13.64
CA ALA A 332 -9.29 8.13 -13.30
C ALA A 332 -8.39 8.34 -14.52
N MET A 333 -8.79 7.83 -15.69
CA MET A 333 -8.08 8.10 -16.95
C MET A 333 -8.08 9.58 -17.33
N PHE A 334 -9.20 10.28 -17.13
CA PHE A 334 -9.27 11.72 -17.38
C PHE A 334 -8.38 12.51 -16.42
N GLN A 335 -8.32 12.12 -15.14
CA GLN A 335 -7.38 12.70 -14.18
C GLN A 335 -5.93 12.47 -14.58
N ASP A 336 -5.58 11.26 -15.01
CA ASP A 336 -4.24 10.95 -15.51
C ASP A 336 -3.87 11.87 -16.69
N ILE A 337 -4.75 12.01 -17.69
CA ILE A 337 -4.52 12.91 -18.84
C ILE A 337 -4.47 14.38 -18.42
N SER A 338 -5.27 14.80 -17.44
CA SER A 338 -5.19 16.18 -16.94
C SER A 338 -3.90 16.47 -16.18
N ARG A 339 -3.22 15.43 -15.68
CA ARG A 339 -2.00 15.54 -14.87
C ARG A 339 -0.73 15.48 -15.72
N PHE A 340 -0.78 14.95 -16.94
CA PHE A 340 0.35 14.76 -17.86
C PHE A 340 0.12 15.43 -19.21
#